data_AF-A0A167FLJ2-F1
#
_entry.id   AF-A0A167FLJ2-F1
#
_cell.length_a   1.000
_cell.length_b   1.000
_cell.length_c   1.000
_cell.angle_alpha   90.00
_cell.angle_beta   90.00
_cell.angle_gamma   90.00
#
_symmetry.space_group_name_H-M   'P 1'
#
loop_
_entity.id
_entity.type
_entity.pdbx_description
1 polymer ?
#
loop_
_entity_poly.entity_id
_entity_poly.type
_entity_poly.pdbx_seq_one_letter_code
_entity_poly.pdbx_strand_id
1 'polypeptide(L)'
;MAYSSTFAFSIPGGTLGIDQFAPDSTLSISDDPDGERWLARRVVLNASIDNGGVIRSEWHPWEDVSIRTWLVPPSTPDSTFHTRIHKITNHSTKHLTAADASFANETEAVRNANSIKKSGTQHYASETAAFTVSNPGVSGVIDLLGDGPAEVRSADVNTNIVFTRTVIPMILTQVKPGEDKWNATRIDGKPSGSSTKPVNDTWLTEWEGQEHSAGTKFSDVAALKAEFPCLA
;
A
#
# COMPACT_ATOMS: atom_id res chain seq x y z
N MET A 1 2.74 8.70 -1.66
CA MET A 1 3.44 8.09 -2.79
C MET A 1 4.92 8.08 -2.48
N ALA A 2 5.59 6.97 -2.74
CA ALA A 2 7.03 6.83 -2.70
C ALA A 2 7.51 6.07 -3.95
N TYR A 3 8.73 6.32 -4.40
CA TYR A 3 9.33 5.62 -5.52
C TYR A 3 10.50 4.77 -5.04
N SER A 4 10.73 3.63 -5.69
CA SER A 4 11.85 2.75 -5.40
C SER A 4 12.65 2.49 -6.69
N SER A 5 13.96 2.65 -6.63
CA SER A 5 14.84 2.27 -7.73
C SER A 5 14.93 0.75 -7.91
N THR A 6 14.69 -0.02 -6.85
CA THR A 6 14.70 -1.49 -6.86
C THR A 6 13.42 -2.07 -7.47
N PHE A 7 12.27 -1.52 -7.08
CA PHE A 7 10.95 -2.02 -7.51
C PHE A 7 10.40 -1.28 -8.74
N ALA A 8 11.09 -0.21 -9.16
CA ALA A 8 10.66 0.72 -10.18
C ALA A 8 9.27 1.30 -9.88
N PHE A 9 8.52 1.65 -10.93
CA PHE A 9 7.13 2.08 -10.83
C PHE A 9 6.31 1.56 -12.02
N SER A 10 5.00 1.56 -11.84
CA SER A 10 4.00 1.08 -12.78
C SER A 10 3.30 2.24 -13.44
N ILE A 11 2.95 2.05 -14.71
CA ILE A 11 2.14 2.98 -15.49
C ILE A 11 0.85 2.24 -15.85
N PRO A 12 -0.33 2.88 -15.72
CA PRO A 12 -1.58 2.26 -16.11
C PRO A 12 -1.54 1.74 -17.55
N GLY A 13 -1.80 0.44 -17.73
CA GLY A 13 -1.90 -0.21 -19.05
C GLY A 13 -3.27 0.00 -19.71
N GLY A 14 -4.25 0.44 -18.93
CA GLY A 14 -5.61 0.72 -19.36
C GLY A 14 -6.41 1.41 -18.25
N THR A 15 -7.72 1.51 -18.43
CA THR A 15 -8.62 2.25 -17.51
C THR A 15 -9.68 1.37 -16.87
N LEU A 16 -9.61 0.05 -17.05
CA LEU A 16 -10.63 -0.90 -16.63
C LEU A 16 -10.05 -1.91 -15.63
N GLY A 17 -10.43 -1.76 -14.38
CA GLY A 17 -10.01 -2.60 -13.28
C GLY A 17 -8.71 -2.12 -12.61
N ILE A 18 -8.54 -2.56 -11.36
CA ILE A 18 -7.36 -2.23 -10.56
C ILE A 18 -6.07 -2.83 -11.15
N ASP A 19 -6.18 -3.96 -11.84
CA ASP A 19 -5.05 -4.68 -12.44
C ASP A 19 -4.44 -3.88 -13.61
N GLN A 20 -5.28 -3.21 -14.42
CA GLN A 20 -4.83 -2.30 -15.49
C GLN A 20 -4.38 -0.95 -14.94
N PHE A 21 -5.02 -0.47 -13.87
CA PHE A 21 -4.63 0.76 -13.20
C PHE A 21 -3.26 0.64 -12.54
N ALA A 22 -2.92 -0.57 -12.07
CA ALA A 22 -1.63 -0.94 -11.49
C ALA A 22 -1.11 0.07 -10.45
N PRO A 23 -1.90 0.37 -9.39
CA PRO A 23 -1.52 1.41 -8.46
C PRO A 23 -0.38 0.93 -7.56
N ASP A 24 0.86 1.31 -7.84
CA ASP A 24 1.97 0.99 -6.95
C ASP A 24 2.39 2.16 -6.08
N SER A 25 2.72 1.83 -4.84
CA SER A 25 3.12 2.77 -3.78
C SER A 25 2.20 4.00 -3.66
N THR A 26 0.89 3.82 -3.88
CA THR A 26 -0.08 4.90 -3.84
C THR A 26 -1.44 4.45 -3.29
N LEU A 27 -2.17 5.42 -2.74
CA LEU A 27 -3.59 5.30 -2.46
C LEU A 27 -4.39 5.58 -3.74
N SER A 28 -5.33 4.71 -4.04
CA SER A 28 -6.27 4.82 -5.16
C SER A 28 -7.69 4.67 -4.68
N ILE A 29 -8.64 5.34 -5.33
CA ILE A 29 -10.05 5.36 -4.93
C ILE A 29 -10.94 5.05 -6.13
N SER A 30 -11.96 4.23 -5.92
CA SER A 30 -13.04 3.94 -6.86
C SER A 30 -14.38 4.32 -6.24
N ASP A 31 -15.26 4.98 -7.01
CA ASP A 31 -16.69 5.13 -6.70
C ASP A 31 -17.56 4.13 -7.50
N ASP A 32 -16.91 3.24 -8.25
CA ASP A 32 -17.52 2.19 -9.06
C ASP A 32 -17.63 0.89 -8.22
N PRO A 33 -18.85 0.37 -7.98
CA PRO A 33 -19.06 -0.88 -7.25
C PRO A 33 -18.39 -2.09 -7.90
N ASP A 34 -18.24 -2.10 -9.21
CA ASP A 34 -17.60 -3.19 -9.95
C ASP A 34 -16.07 -3.05 -9.97
N GLY A 35 -15.53 -1.93 -9.46
CA GLY A 35 -14.10 -1.70 -9.38
C GLY A 35 -13.43 -1.45 -10.72
N GLU A 36 -14.17 -0.97 -11.72
CA GLU A 36 -13.66 -0.73 -13.07
C GLU A 36 -12.83 0.56 -13.15
N ARG A 37 -13.17 1.61 -12.39
CA ARG A 37 -12.55 2.93 -12.52
C ARG A 37 -11.86 3.35 -11.24
N TRP A 38 -10.58 3.66 -11.35
CA TRP A 38 -9.75 4.07 -10.22
C TRP A 38 -9.14 5.45 -10.48
N LEU A 39 -9.09 6.26 -9.43
CA LEU A 39 -8.42 7.55 -9.41
C LEU A 39 -7.27 7.50 -8.41
N ALA A 40 -6.14 8.05 -8.82
CA ALA A 40 -5.03 8.39 -7.94
C ALA A 40 -4.84 9.91 -7.91
N ARG A 41 -4.01 10.37 -6.99
CA ARG A 41 -3.75 11.80 -6.80
C ARG A 41 -3.08 12.42 -8.03
N ARG A 42 -3.78 13.34 -8.68
CA ARG A 42 -3.26 14.14 -9.80
C ARG A 42 -2.86 15.56 -9.41
N VAL A 43 -3.66 16.21 -8.57
CA VAL A 43 -3.41 17.58 -8.08
C VAL A 43 -3.15 17.52 -6.58
N VAL A 44 -2.06 18.13 -6.15
CA VAL A 44 -1.67 18.21 -4.74
C VAL A 44 -2.07 19.59 -4.20
N LEU A 45 -2.79 19.59 -3.10
CA LEU A 45 -3.22 20.79 -2.38
C LEU A 45 -2.62 20.80 -0.97
N ASN A 46 -2.46 21.98 -0.38
CA ASN A 46 -2.08 22.17 1.02
C ASN A 46 -0.84 21.34 1.45
N ALA A 47 0.13 21.18 0.54
CA ALA A 47 1.35 20.43 0.81
C ALA A 47 2.23 21.16 1.84
N SER A 48 2.70 20.43 2.84
CA SER A 48 3.61 20.93 3.86
C SER A 48 4.52 19.81 4.36
N ILE A 49 5.70 20.16 4.85
CA ILE A 49 6.59 19.26 5.59
C ILE A 49 6.84 19.86 6.97
N ASP A 50 6.73 19.05 8.02
CA ASP A 50 7.02 19.51 9.39
C ASP A 50 8.48 19.29 9.78
N ASN A 51 8.85 19.72 10.99
CA ASN A 51 10.22 19.59 11.52
C ASN A 51 10.66 18.13 11.74
N GLY A 52 9.72 17.19 11.83
CA GLY A 52 9.98 15.76 11.91
C GLY A 52 10.09 15.08 10.55
N GLY A 53 9.94 15.83 9.45
CA GLY A 53 9.95 15.31 8.08
C GLY A 53 8.64 14.68 7.64
N VAL A 54 7.56 14.81 8.41
CA VAL A 54 6.23 14.32 8.01
C VAL A 54 5.70 15.19 6.89
N ILE A 55 5.41 14.56 5.75
CA ILE A 55 4.83 15.25 4.60
C ILE A 55 3.31 15.14 4.68
N ARG A 56 2.63 16.28 4.73
CA ARG A 56 1.18 16.36 4.70
C ARG A 56 0.72 16.95 3.38
N SER A 57 -0.36 16.44 2.83
CA SER A 57 -0.98 16.95 1.61
C SER A 57 -2.45 16.58 1.52
N GLU A 58 -3.19 17.28 0.67
CA GLU A 58 -4.60 17.05 0.41
C GLU A 58 -4.85 16.90 -1.09
N TRP A 59 -5.89 16.16 -1.45
CA TRP A 59 -6.38 16.06 -2.81
C TRP A 59 -7.86 15.69 -2.83
N HIS A 60 -8.50 15.95 -3.97
CA HIS A 60 -9.93 15.72 -4.18
C HIS A 60 -10.09 14.81 -5.41
N PRO A 61 -10.45 13.52 -5.23
CA PRO A 61 -10.80 12.67 -6.36
C PRO A 61 -12.08 13.18 -7.07
N TRP A 62 -13.03 13.70 -6.27
CA TRP A 62 -14.26 14.38 -6.69
C TRP A 62 -14.51 15.62 -5.81
N GLU A 63 -15.45 16.48 -6.19
CA GLU A 63 -15.76 17.72 -5.46
C GLU A 63 -16.24 17.47 -4.01
N ASP A 64 -16.96 16.36 -3.80
CA ASP A 64 -17.55 15.94 -2.54
C ASP A 64 -16.72 14.89 -1.79
N VAL A 65 -15.49 14.62 -2.23
CA VAL A 65 -14.57 13.69 -1.57
C VAL A 65 -13.22 14.37 -1.38
N SER A 66 -12.76 14.45 -0.13
CA SER A 66 -11.45 15.00 0.20
C SER A 66 -10.58 13.96 0.90
N ILE A 67 -9.30 13.94 0.55
CA ILE A 67 -8.34 13.00 1.11
C ILE A 67 -7.13 13.76 1.60
N ARG A 68 -6.95 13.75 2.91
CA ARG A 68 -5.73 14.23 3.55
C ARG A 68 -4.80 13.06 3.79
N THR A 69 -3.53 13.22 3.44
CA THR A 69 -2.50 12.21 3.60
C THR A 69 -1.34 12.77 4.40
N TRP A 70 -0.88 11.99 5.37
CA TRP A 70 0.37 12.16 6.08
C TRP A 70 1.29 11.00 5.69
N LEU A 71 2.48 11.34 5.21
CA LEU A 71 3.56 10.40 4.94
C LEU A 71 4.59 10.60 6.05
N VAL A 72 4.61 9.66 6.98
CA VAL A 72 5.52 9.66 8.13
C VAL A 72 6.79 8.91 7.72
N PRO A 73 7.97 9.55 7.80
CA PRO A 73 9.22 8.90 7.43
C PRO A 73 9.56 7.74 8.39
N PRO A 74 10.47 6.85 7.99
CA PRO A 74 10.94 5.78 8.87
C PRO A 74 11.56 6.36 10.18
N SER A 75 11.29 5.73 11.33
CA SER A 75 11.78 6.19 12.62
C SER A 75 13.30 6.07 12.80
N THR A 76 13.95 5.20 12.02
CA THR A 76 15.40 4.99 12.02
C THR A 76 15.91 4.82 10.57
N PRO A 77 17.19 5.13 10.29
CA PRO A 77 17.79 4.94 8.95
C PRO A 77 17.76 3.49 8.46
N ASP A 78 17.75 2.51 9.38
CA ASP A 78 17.73 1.08 9.06
C ASP A 78 16.31 0.53 8.85
N SER A 79 15.28 1.34 9.11
CA SER A 79 13.89 0.93 8.89
C SER A 79 13.60 0.85 7.39
N THR A 80 12.97 -0.25 6.99
CA THR A 80 12.61 -0.54 5.60
C THR A 80 11.19 -0.13 5.25
N PHE A 81 10.53 0.62 6.13
CA PHE A 81 9.15 1.06 5.92
C PHE A 81 8.95 2.53 6.22
N HIS A 82 7.97 3.10 5.55
CA HIS A 82 7.35 4.37 5.92
C HIS A 82 5.88 4.13 6.27
N THR A 83 5.28 5.05 7.02
CA THR A 83 3.86 4.96 7.38
C THR A 83 3.06 5.97 6.57
N ARG A 84 1.96 5.53 5.96
CA ARG A 84 1.00 6.40 5.28
C ARG A 84 -0.28 6.42 6.08
N ILE A 85 -0.75 7.62 6.39
CA ILE A 85 -2.00 7.81 7.11
C ILE A 85 -2.88 8.67 6.22
N HIS A 86 -4.12 8.25 6.03
CA HIS A 86 -5.10 8.88 5.19
C HIS A 86 -6.35 9.16 6.00
N LYS A 87 -6.87 10.38 5.90
CA LYS A 87 -8.25 10.70 6.26
C LYS A 87 -9.03 10.90 4.97
N ILE A 88 -9.97 10.01 4.72
CA ILE A 88 -10.90 10.05 3.58
C ILE A 88 -12.22 10.60 4.11
N THR A 89 -12.59 11.79 3.69
CA THR A 89 -13.87 12.42 4.01
C THR A 89 -14.77 12.29 2.79
N ASN A 90 -15.80 11.45 2.90
CA ASN A 90 -16.74 11.15 1.83
C ASN A 90 -18.09 11.85 2.09
N HIS A 91 -18.31 13.02 1.49
CA HIS A 91 -19.60 13.71 1.54
C HIS A 91 -20.53 13.31 0.39
N SER A 92 -20.10 12.38 -0.49
CA SER A 92 -20.91 11.89 -1.59
C SER A 92 -22.01 10.94 -1.12
N THR A 93 -22.90 10.58 -2.06
CA THR A 93 -23.92 9.54 -1.87
C THR A 93 -23.44 8.14 -2.25
N LYS A 94 -22.18 8.00 -2.69
CA LYS A 94 -21.63 6.74 -3.20
C LYS A 94 -20.78 6.03 -2.14
N HIS A 95 -20.80 4.70 -2.22
CA HIS A 95 -19.79 3.88 -1.54
C HIS A 95 -18.48 4.02 -2.31
N LEU A 96 -17.37 4.17 -1.58
CA LEU A 96 -16.04 4.23 -2.17
C LEU A 96 -15.25 3.00 -1.75
N THR A 97 -14.46 2.46 -2.67
CA THR A 97 -13.39 1.53 -2.35
C THR A 97 -12.06 2.27 -2.43
N ALA A 98 -11.28 2.20 -1.36
CA ALA A 98 -9.91 2.67 -1.31
C ALA A 98 -8.96 1.47 -1.40
N ALA A 99 -7.93 1.59 -2.24
CA ALA A 99 -6.85 0.62 -2.35
C ALA A 99 -5.53 1.31 -2.03
N ASP A 100 -4.96 1.00 -0.86
CA ASP A 100 -3.67 1.55 -0.46
C ASP A 100 -2.56 0.53 -0.70
N ALA A 101 -1.75 0.78 -1.72
CA ALA A 101 -0.88 -0.22 -2.31
C ALA A 101 0.60 0.00 -1.99
N SER A 102 1.33 -1.09 -1.78
CA SER A 102 2.78 -1.11 -1.66
C SER A 102 3.46 -1.09 -3.02
N PHE A 103 4.78 -1.26 -3.05
CA PHE A 103 5.55 -1.33 -4.29
C PHE A 103 5.16 -2.55 -5.12
N ALA A 104 5.14 -2.40 -6.45
CA ALA A 104 5.06 -3.55 -7.34
C ALA A 104 6.30 -4.44 -7.16
N ASN A 105 6.15 -5.76 -7.21
CA ASN A 105 7.27 -6.67 -7.15
C ASN A 105 7.19 -7.70 -8.26
N GLU A 106 8.35 -8.13 -8.76
CA GLU A 106 8.44 -9.09 -9.84
C GLU A 106 7.73 -10.39 -9.46
N THR A 107 7.01 -10.97 -10.41
CA THR A 107 6.40 -12.29 -10.26
C THR A 107 6.47 -13.07 -11.56
N GLU A 108 6.66 -14.37 -11.46
CA GLU A 108 6.47 -15.28 -12.59
C GLU A 108 5.00 -15.73 -12.73
N ALA A 109 4.15 -15.39 -11.74
CA ALA A 109 2.76 -15.83 -11.67
C ALA A 109 1.97 -15.47 -12.93
N VAL A 110 1.26 -16.46 -13.48
CA VAL A 110 0.22 -16.29 -14.49
C VAL A 110 -1.10 -16.11 -13.73
N ARG A 111 -1.89 -15.09 -14.11
CA ARG A 111 -3.19 -14.68 -13.52
C ARG A 111 -3.78 -15.65 -12.48
N ASN A 112 -3.88 -15.16 -11.24
CA ASN A 112 -4.11 -15.84 -9.95
C ASN A 112 -2.82 -16.28 -9.24
N ALA A 113 -2.33 -15.39 -8.36
CA ALA A 113 -1.14 -15.57 -7.51
C ALA A 113 -1.22 -16.76 -6.51
N ASN A 114 -2.35 -17.49 -6.48
CA ASN A 114 -2.60 -18.57 -5.53
C ASN A 114 -2.08 -19.96 -5.99
N SER A 115 -1.51 -20.12 -7.20
CA SER A 115 -1.26 -21.47 -7.76
C SER A 115 0.08 -21.76 -8.46
N ILE A 116 1.15 -20.97 -8.25
CA ILE A 116 2.48 -21.35 -8.78
C ILE A 116 3.49 -21.60 -7.66
N LYS A 117 3.78 -22.88 -7.40
CA LYS A 117 4.93 -23.33 -6.60
C LYS A 117 6.06 -23.77 -7.53
N LYS A 118 7.02 -22.88 -7.82
CA LYS A 118 8.48 -23.19 -7.84
C LYS A 118 9.37 -21.96 -8.14
N SER A 119 10.50 -21.94 -7.43
CA SER A 119 11.69 -21.06 -7.52
C SER A 119 11.54 -19.59 -7.09
N GLY A 120 11.52 -19.34 -5.77
CA GLY A 120 11.97 -18.07 -5.20
C GLY A 120 10.95 -16.94 -5.03
N THR A 121 9.80 -16.98 -5.71
CA THR A 121 8.71 -16.01 -5.50
C THR A 121 7.68 -16.54 -4.50
N GLN A 122 7.30 -15.75 -3.50
CA GLN A 122 6.30 -16.08 -2.48
C GLN A 122 5.33 -14.92 -2.28
N HIS A 123 4.04 -15.24 -2.09
CA HIS A 123 2.98 -14.26 -1.80
C HIS A 123 2.25 -14.67 -0.54
N TYR A 124 1.90 -13.69 0.28
CA TYR A 124 1.11 -13.87 1.49
C TYR A 124 0.05 -12.77 1.56
N ALA A 125 -1.16 -13.15 1.97
CA ALA A 125 -2.25 -12.23 2.24
C ALA A 125 -3.04 -12.73 3.45
N SER A 126 -3.32 -11.84 4.39
CA SER A 126 -4.17 -12.07 5.55
C SER A 126 -5.27 -11.01 5.60
N GLU A 127 -6.04 -10.98 6.69
CA GLU A 127 -7.05 -9.94 6.89
C GLU A 127 -6.45 -8.53 7.00
N THR A 128 -5.17 -8.40 7.39
CA THR A 128 -4.57 -7.08 7.69
C THR A 128 -3.18 -6.87 7.11
N ALA A 129 -2.60 -7.85 6.40
CA ALA A 129 -1.29 -7.67 5.82
C ALA A 129 -1.12 -8.48 4.53
N ALA A 130 -0.41 -7.91 3.56
CA ALA A 130 -0.08 -8.57 2.31
C ALA A 130 1.39 -8.33 1.96
N PHE A 131 2.06 -9.37 1.51
CA PHE A 131 3.49 -9.35 1.18
C PHE A 131 3.77 -10.16 -0.07
N THR A 132 4.81 -9.72 -0.76
CA THR A 132 5.40 -10.45 -1.88
C THR A 132 6.91 -10.42 -1.77
N VAL A 133 7.52 -11.57 -2.00
CA VAL A 133 8.96 -11.73 -2.00
C VAL A 133 9.39 -12.33 -3.32
N SER A 134 10.38 -11.71 -3.97
CA SER A 134 10.96 -12.20 -5.21
C SER A 134 12.41 -11.71 -5.35
N ASN A 135 13.03 -11.92 -6.51
CA ASN A 135 14.44 -11.61 -6.74
C ASN A 135 14.84 -10.15 -6.42
N PRO A 136 14.02 -9.12 -6.75
CA PRO A 136 14.33 -7.73 -6.39
C PRO A 136 14.29 -7.45 -4.88
N GLY A 137 13.60 -8.28 -4.09
CA GLY A 137 13.45 -8.11 -2.66
C GLY A 137 12.02 -8.32 -2.19
N VAL A 138 11.66 -7.60 -1.14
CA VAL A 138 10.40 -7.73 -0.41
C VAL A 138 9.60 -6.45 -0.55
N SER A 139 8.33 -6.58 -0.92
CA SER A 139 7.33 -5.52 -0.90
C SER A 139 6.16 -5.93 -0.02
N GLY A 140 5.67 -5.01 0.81
CA GLY A 140 4.69 -5.31 1.83
C GLY A 140 3.78 -4.15 2.20
N VAL A 141 2.58 -4.49 2.66
CA VAL A 141 1.68 -3.56 3.32
C VAL A 141 1.07 -4.19 4.56
N ILE A 142 0.99 -3.40 5.63
CA ILE A 142 0.33 -3.75 6.88
C ILE A 142 -0.71 -2.68 7.19
N ASP A 143 -1.94 -3.11 7.47
CA ASP A 143 -3.00 -2.27 8.01
C ASP A 143 -2.84 -2.14 9.54
N LEU A 144 -2.72 -0.90 10.01
CA LEU A 144 -2.54 -0.54 11.41
C LEU A 144 -3.86 -0.33 12.16
N LEU A 145 -4.99 -0.20 11.45
CA LEU A 145 -6.33 -0.02 12.01
C LEU A 145 -7.22 -1.26 11.88
N GLY A 146 -6.87 -2.20 10.99
CA GLY A 146 -7.57 -3.47 10.82
C GLY A 146 -8.93 -3.34 10.11
N ASP A 147 -8.98 -2.46 9.11
CA ASP A 147 -10.19 -2.01 8.43
C ASP A 147 -10.54 -2.76 7.15
N GLY A 148 -9.66 -3.62 6.60
CA GLY A 148 -10.10 -4.42 5.46
C GLY A 148 -9.02 -5.20 4.74
N PRO A 149 -9.47 -6.15 3.91
CA PRO A 149 -8.65 -7.29 3.54
C PRO A 149 -7.41 -6.83 2.81
N ALA A 150 -6.29 -7.45 3.18
CA ALA A 150 -5.07 -7.32 2.44
C ALA A 150 -5.08 -8.31 1.28
N GLU A 151 -4.65 -7.86 0.11
CA GLU A 151 -4.61 -8.66 -1.10
C GLU A 151 -3.32 -8.45 -1.87
N VAL A 152 -2.90 -9.46 -2.61
CA VAL A 152 -1.80 -9.36 -3.58
C VAL A 152 -2.39 -9.45 -4.97
N ARG A 153 -2.47 -8.31 -5.68
CA ARG A 153 -3.08 -8.22 -7.01
C ARG A 153 -2.03 -8.34 -8.11
N SER A 154 -2.33 -9.07 -9.17
CA SER A 154 -1.48 -9.09 -10.37
C SER A 154 -1.77 -7.85 -11.22
N ALA A 155 -0.75 -7.04 -11.48
CA ALA A 155 -0.88 -5.99 -12.48
C ALA A 155 -0.88 -6.60 -13.89
N ASP A 156 -1.49 -5.91 -14.85
CA ASP A 156 -1.38 -6.33 -16.25
C ASP A 156 0.07 -6.31 -16.72
N VAL A 157 0.39 -7.19 -17.67
CA VAL A 157 1.76 -7.37 -18.16
C VAL A 157 2.32 -6.08 -18.78
N ASN A 158 3.61 -5.84 -18.61
CA ASN A 158 4.34 -4.67 -19.12
C ASN A 158 3.83 -3.31 -18.62
N THR A 159 3.12 -3.27 -17.49
CA THR A 159 2.75 -2.01 -16.81
C THR A 159 3.92 -1.43 -16.00
N ASN A 160 4.72 -2.29 -15.36
CA ASN A 160 5.95 -1.88 -14.69
C ASN A 160 7.08 -1.66 -15.71
N ILE A 161 7.89 -0.61 -15.49
CA ILE A 161 8.92 -0.18 -16.44
C ILE A 161 10.19 -1.07 -16.44
N VAL A 162 10.38 -1.93 -15.43
CA VAL A 162 11.53 -2.84 -15.32
C VAL A 162 11.09 -4.29 -15.45
N PHE A 163 9.98 -4.67 -14.81
CA PHE A 163 9.53 -6.07 -14.75
C PHE A 163 8.32 -6.30 -15.66
N THR A 164 8.41 -7.31 -16.53
CA THR A 164 7.33 -7.71 -17.46
C THR A 164 6.05 -8.11 -16.72
N ARG A 165 6.18 -8.66 -15.51
CA ARG A 165 5.08 -9.17 -14.70
C ARG A 165 5.30 -8.79 -13.25
N THR A 166 4.30 -8.17 -12.65
CA THR A 166 4.36 -7.74 -11.25
C THR A 166 3.09 -8.09 -10.49
N VAL A 167 3.24 -8.27 -9.19
CA VAL A 167 2.15 -8.20 -8.23
C VAL A 167 2.31 -7.02 -7.31
N ILE A 168 1.20 -6.54 -6.75
CA ILE A 168 1.14 -5.37 -5.89
C ILE A 168 0.35 -5.76 -4.64
N PRO A 169 1.00 -5.82 -3.45
CA PRO A 169 0.31 -5.93 -2.17
C PRO A 169 -0.48 -4.65 -1.88
N MET A 170 -1.71 -4.77 -1.38
CA MET A 170 -2.56 -3.63 -1.06
C MET A 170 -3.56 -3.93 0.05
N ILE A 171 -4.02 -2.89 0.73
CA ILE A 171 -5.16 -2.93 1.66
C ILE A 171 -6.38 -2.34 0.97
N LEU A 172 -7.49 -3.08 0.97
CA LEU A 172 -8.77 -2.60 0.47
C LEU A 172 -9.64 -2.11 1.64
N THR A 173 -10.10 -0.87 1.56
CA THR A 173 -10.96 -0.26 2.59
C THR A 173 -12.25 0.23 1.96
N GLN A 174 -13.39 -0.12 2.55
CA GLN A 174 -14.69 0.39 2.15
C GLN A 174 -15.01 1.68 2.93
N VAL A 175 -15.51 2.69 2.23
CA VAL A 175 -15.93 3.98 2.81
C VAL A 175 -17.39 4.21 2.45
N LYS A 176 -18.25 4.34 3.46
CA LYS A 176 -19.69 4.55 3.26
C LYS A 176 -19.99 6.00 2.85
N PRO A 177 -21.15 6.24 2.22
CA PRO A 177 -21.66 7.59 2.01
C PRO A 177 -21.74 8.37 3.33
N GLY A 178 -21.26 9.62 3.33
CA GLY A 178 -21.27 10.48 4.52
C GLY A 178 -20.27 10.11 5.62
N GLU A 179 -19.31 9.20 5.35
CA GLU A 179 -18.34 8.72 6.35
C GLU A 179 -17.00 9.46 6.26
N ASP A 180 -16.43 9.75 7.44
CA ASP A 180 -15.03 10.09 7.63
C ASP A 180 -14.24 8.82 8.00
N LYS A 181 -13.51 8.24 7.04
CA LYS A 181 -12.72 7.02 7.24
C LYS A 181 -11.24 7.34 7.41
N TRP A 182 -10.60 6.71 8.38
CA TRP A 182 -9.14 6.73 8.53
C TRP A 182 -8.55 5.44 8.00
N ASN A 183 -7.45 5.53 7.28
CA ASN A 183 -6.66 4.39 6.84
C ASN A 183 -5.21 4.66 7.24
N ALA A 184 -4.56 3.71 7.93
CA ALA A 184 -3.17 3.84 8.34
C ALA A 184 -2.42 2.57 7.96
N THR A 185 -1.43 2.70 7.08
CA THR A 185 -0.67 1.58 6.55
C THR A 185 0.82 1.76 6.77
N ARG A 186 1.53 0.66 7.02
CA ARG A 186 2.98 0.60 6.83
C ARG A 186 3.26 0.03 5.46
N ILE A 187 4.21 0.66 4.77
CA ILE A 187 4.62 0.29 3.42
C ILE A 187 6.07 -0.13 3.46
N ASP A 188 6.27 -1.44 3.35
CA ASP A 188 7.56 -2.09 3.43
C ASP A 188 8.16 -2.24 2.02
N GLY A 189 9.42 -1.89 1.89
CA GLY A 189 10.20 -2.09 0.68
C GLY A 189 11.66 -2.37 1.03
N LYS A 190 12.05 -3.65 1.01
CA LYS A 190 13.41 -4.08 1.33
C LYS A 190 14.08 -4.70 0.11
N PRO A 191 15.06 -4.03 -0.51
CA PRO A 191 15.84 -4.60 -1.60
C PRO A 191 16.58 -5.87 -1.19
N SER A 192 16.71 -6.80 -2.12
CA SER A 192 17.65 -7.91 -1.98
C SER A 192 19.08 -7.32 -2.10
N GLY A 193 19.82 -7.29 -0.99
CA GLY A 193 21.18 -6.71 -1.00
C GLY A 193 22.17 -7.52 -1.85
N SER A 194 23.48 -7.22 -1.77
CA SER A 194 24.56 -8.00 -2.42
C SER A 194 24.77 -9.41 -1.84
N SER A 195 23.93 -9.84 -0.90
CA SER A 195 23.86 -11.20 -0.39
C SER A 195 22.39 -11.60 -0.27
N THR A 196 21.85 -12.17 -1.34
CA THR A 196 20.52 -12.77 -1.34
C THR A 196 20.60 -14.08 -0.55
N LYS A 197 20.32 -14.02 0.76
CA LYS A 197 19.93 -15.25 1.44
C LYS A 197 18.60 -15.69 0.82
N PRO A 198 18.47 -16.95 0.37
CA PRO A 198 17.17 -17.47 -0.05
C PRO A 198 16.20 -17.32 1.12
N VAL A 199 14.99 -16.87 0.80
CA VAL A 199 13.87 -16.79 1.75
C VAL A 199 13.59 -18.21 2.23
N ASN A 200 14.03 -18.53 3.44
CA ASN A 200 13.70 -19.77 4.14
C ASN A 200 12.63 -19.48 5.19
N ASP A 201 12.05 -20.53 5.78
CA ASP A 201 10.98 -20.39 6.78
C ASP A 201 11.39 -19.48 7.96
N THR A 202 12.70 -19.38 8.24
CA THR A 202 13.26 -18.48 9.26
C THR A 202 13.10 -17.00 8.91
N TRP A 203 13.09 -16.62 7.62
CA TRP A 203 12.88 -15.25 7.19
C TRP A 203 11.44 -14.79 7.45
N LEU A 204 10.44 -15.67 7.21
CA LEU A 204 9.06 -15.42 7.63
C LEU A 204 8.99 -15.29 9.15
N THR A 205 9.67 -16.14 9.92
CA THR A 205 9.66 -16.04 11.40
C THR A 205 10.40 -14.81 11.93
N GLU A 206 11.44 -14.33 11.26
CA GLU A 206 12.13 -13.07 11.58
C GLU A 206 11.24 -11.86 11.25
N TRP A 207 10.44 -11.94 10.17
CA TRP A 207 9.44 -10.94 9.80
C TRP A 207 8.21 -10.96 10.70
N GLU A 208 7.69 -12.14 11.06
CA GLU A 208 6.67 -12.36 12.11
C GLU A 208 7.22 -11.95 13.50
N GLY A 209 8.52 -12.05 13.72
CA GLY A 209 9.22 -11.47 14.87
C GLY A 209 9.26 -9.93 14.82
N GLN A 210 9.35 -9.36 13.61
CA GLN A 210 9.09 -7.94 13.37
C GLN A 210 7.61 -7.60 13.57
N GLU A 211 6.64 -8.50 13.31
CA GLU A 211 5.23 -8.31 13.70
C GLU A 211 5.06 -8.17 15.23
N HIS A 212 5.88 -8.88 16.02
CA HIS A 212 5.87 -8.75 17.49
C HIS A 212 6.55 -7.49 18.04
N SER A 213 7.45 -6.87 17.29
CA SER A 213 8.05 -5.57 17.64
C SER A 213 7.35 -4.37 16.97
N ALA A 214 6.54 -4.62 15.94
CA ALA A 214 5.61 -3.71 15.27
C ALA A 214 4.21 -3.66 15.94
N GLY A 215 4.06 -4.34 17.08
CA GLY A 215 2.82 -4.55 17.83
C GLY A 215 2.20 -3.29 18.42
N THR A 216 1.68 -2.40 17.58
CA THR A 216 0.46 -1.69 17.94
C THR A 216 -0.42 -1.56 16.70
N LYS A 217 -1.23 -2.60 16.45
CA LYS A 217 -2.54 -2.36 15.86
C LYS A 217 -3.22 -1.36 16.79
N PHE A 218 -3.52 -0.18 16.29
CA PHE A 218 -4.19 0.82 17.11
C PHE A 218 -5.62 0.33 17.32
N SER A 219 -6.07 0.34 18.57
CA SER A 219 -7.45 -0.07 18.90
C SER A 219 -8.49 0.81 18.20
N ASP A 220 -8.12 2.06 17.96
CA ASP A 220 -8.95 3.07 17.32
C ASP A 220 -8.10 4.24 16.78
N VAL A 221 -8.80 5.20 16.15
CA VAL A 221 -8.21 6.44 15.62
C VAL A 221 -7.65 7.34 16.73
N ALA A 222 -8.16 7.26 17.97
CA ALA A 222 -7.65 8.07 19.08
C ALA A 222 -6.27 7.58 19.52
N ALA A 223 -6.07 6.27 19.60
CA ALA A 223 -4.76 5.66 19.85
C ALA A 223 -3.77 5.99 18.72
N LEU A 224 -4.21 5.94 17.46
CA LEU A 224 -3.39 6.36 16.32
C LEU A 224 -2.95 7.83 16.46
N LYS A 225 -3.87 8.74 16.79
CA LYS A 225 -3.55 10.17 16.98
C LYS A 225 -2.65 10.43 18.19
N ALA A 226 -2.73 9.61 19.23
CA ALA A 226 -1.83 9.70 20.38
C ALA A 226 -0.39 9.35 20.00
N GLU A 227 -0.20 8.34 19.15
CA GLU A 227 1.12 7.93 18.65
C GLU A 227 1.67 8.89 17.59
N PHE A 228 0.80 9.49 16.77
CA PHE A 228 1.17 10.45 15.73
C PHE A 228 0.59 11.84 16.00
N PRO A 229 1.26 12.67 16.83
CA PRO A 229 0.80 14.04 17.14
C PRO A 229 0.63 14.95 15.92
N CYS A 230 1.27 14.63 14.78
CA CYS A 230 1.12 15.35 13.51
C CYS A 230 -0.29 15.22 12.87
N LEU A 231 -1.14 14.34 13.41
CA LEU A 231 -2.52 14.15 12.98
C LEU A 231 -3.53 15.09 13.68
N ALA A 232 -3.07 15.87 14.68
CA ALA A 232 -3.89 16.85 15.40
C ALA A 232 -4.27 18.06 14.54
#